data_AF-A0A1E3A1T6-F1
#
_entry.id   AF-A0A1E3A1T6-F1
#
_cell.length_a   1.000
_cell.length_b   1.000
_cell.length_c   1.000
_cell.angle_alpha   90.00
_cell.angle_beta   90.00
_cell.angle_gamma   90.00
#
_symmetry.space_group_name_H-M   'P 1'
#
loop_
_entity.id
_entity.type
_entity.pdbx_description
1 polymer ?
#
loop_
_entity_poly.entity_id
_entity_poly.type
_entity_poly.pdbx_seq_one_letter_code
_entity_poly.pdbx_strand_id
1 'polypeptide(L)'
;MDLMKYYAPIFEKYPEFVTQEQMGEICGICKKTAYTLVYSGKIPYTVETDRLGRTHRIKLTDVLLYLYEKECRQEPDSPYIIEMKSFYEKEFAGFPDLLIVKDIEDMTGFSSTCICNWIGRKLFRTIPLKKGYGIPKCCFIDFLVSPYYRSIKNKTPLQKNHLKAFEKWWREKGGETIHGPERPL
;
A
#
# COMPACT_ATOMS: atom_id res chain seq x y z
N MET A 1 -14.00 12.55 2.01
CA MET A 1 -13.42 12.85 3.34
C MET A 1 -13.04 14.33 3.42
N ASP A 2 -13.18 14.99 4.57
CA ASP A 2 -12.73 16.38 4.74
C ASP A 2 -11.26 16.41 5.23
N LEU A 3 -10.33 16.47 4.26
CA LEU A 3 -8.89 16.53 4.53
C LEU A 3 -8.49 17.83 5.26
N MET A 4 -9.29 18.89 5.15
CA MET A 4 -9.01 20.17 5.81
C MET A 4 -9.11 20.03 7.32
N LYS A 5 -10.09 19.27 7.79
CA LYS A 5 -10.25 18.99 9.21
C LYS A 5 -9.19 18.02 9.73
N TYR A 6 -8.82 17.00 8.95
CA TYR A 6 -7.88 15.97 9.39
C TYR A 6 -6.43 16.49 9.47
N TYR A 7 -6.02 17.35 8.55
CA TYR A 7 -4.68 17.96 8.51
C TYR A 7 -4.72 19.47 8.74
N ALA A 8 -5.60 19.95 9.62
CA ALA A 8 -5.73 21.39 9.92
C ALA A 8 -4.37 22.08 10.21
N PRO A 9 -3.44 21.49 11.00
CA PRO A 9 -2.14 22.12 11.25
C PRO A 9 -1.27 22.27 10.00
N ILE A 10 -1.44 21.40 9.00
CA ILE A 10 -0.69 21.48 7.73
C ILE A 10 -1.31 22.56 6.83
N PHE A 11 -2.64 22.65 6.79
CA PHE A 11 -3.35 23.71 6.07
C PHE A 11 -3.03 25.12 6.58
N GLU A 12 -2.83 25.28 7.88
CA GLU A 12 -2.43 26.57 8.47
C GLU A 12 -0.98 26.95 8.12
N LYS A 13 -0.11 25.96 7.95
CA LYS A 13 1.34 26.17 7.75
C LYS A 13 1.73 26.38 6.29
N TYR A 14 1.06 25.74 5.34
CA TYR A 14 1.46 25.71 3.94
C TYR A 14 0.43 26.40 3.02
N PRO A 15 0.89 27.07 1.95
CA PRO A 15 0.00 27.70 0.97
C PRO A 15 -0.81 26.67 0.16
N GLU A 16 -1.85 27.14 -0.54
CA GLU A 16 -2.69 26.31 -1.42
C GLU A 16 -1.86 25.52 -2.46
N PHE A 17 -0.77 26.11 -2.96
CA PHE A 17 0.16 25.47 -3.87
C PHE A 17 1.55 25.38 -3.25
N VAL A 18 2.08 24.18 -3.17
CA VAL A 18 3.39 23.89 -2.57
C VAL A 18 4.42 23.53 -3.64
N THR A 19 5.69 23.80 -3.32
CA THR A 19 6.83 23.36 -4.13
C THR A 19 7.14 21.88 -3.89
N GLN A 20 7.99 21.28 -4.74
CA GLN A 20 8.49 19.91 -4.53
C GLN A 20 9.26 19.75 -3.21
N GLU A 21 9.86 20.82 -2.71
CA GLU A 21 10.62 20.82 -1.45
C GLU A 21 9.68 20.80 -0.24
N GLN A 22 8.69 21.69 -0.23
CA GLN A 22 7.63 21.71 0.78
C GLN A 22 6.81 20.42 0.78
N MET A 23 6.51 19.84 -0.39
CA MET A 23 5.91 18.52 -0.49
C MET A 23 6.79 17.45 0.18
N GLY A 24 8.11 17.52 0.00
CA GLY A 24 9.06 16.63 0.66
C GLY A 24 8.98 16.72 2.19
N GLU A 25 8.91 17.93 2.72
CA GLU A 25 8.72 18.19 4.16
C GLU A 25 7.41 17.62 4.68
N ILE A 26 6.28 17.94 4.02
CA ILE A 26 4.93 17.49 4.42
C ILE A 26 4.86 15.96 4.45
N CYS A 27 5.42 15.29 3.44
CA CYS A 27 5.36 13.84 3.32
C CYS A 27 6.48 13.11 4.09
N GLY A 28 7.44 13.82 4.70
CA GLY A 28 8.61 13.25 5.35
C GLY A 28 9.53 12.46 4.40
N ILE A 29 9.70 12.93 3.16
CA ILE A 29 10.49 12.26 2.11
C ILE A 29 11.55 13.19 1.52
N CYS A 30 12.63 12.62 0.99
CA CYS A 30 13.66 13.43 0.35
C CYS A 30 13.17 14.06 -0.98
N LYS A 31 13.78 15.18 -1.36
CA LYS A 31 13.46 15.94 -2.59
C LYS A 31 13.46 15.08 -3.85
N LYS A 32 14.39 14.13 -3.96
CA LYS A 32 14.46 13.19 -5.10
C LYS A 32 13.21 12.31 -5.19
N THR A 33 12.73 11.79 -4.06
CA THR A 33 11.50 10.98 -4.03
C THR A 33 10.27 11.82 -4.33
N ALA A 34 10.18 13.05 -3.79
CA ALA A 34 9.10 13.97 -4.11
C ALA A 34 9.04 14.27 -5.62
N TYR A 35 10.19 14.53 -6.24
CA TYR A 35 10.30 14.68 -7.70
C TYR A 35 9.78 13.45 -8.44
N THR A 36 10.20 12.23 -8.05
CA THR A 36 9.75 10.99 -8.69
C THR A 36 8.23 10.81 -8.61
N LEU A 37 7.61 11.11 -7.46
CA LEU A 37 6.16 10.97 -7.29
C LEU A 37 5.39 11.85 -8.27
N VAL A 38 5.77 13.12 -8.36
CA VAL A 38 5.17 14.10 -9.26
C VAL A 38 5.40 13.73 -10.72
N TYR A 39 6.64 13.39 -11.09
CA TYR A 39 6.99 13.03 -12.46
C TYR A 39 6.28 11.76 -12.94
N SER A 40 6.14 10.77 -12.05
CA SER A 40 5.39 9.53 -12.32
C SER A 40 3.88 9.71 -12.39
N GLY A 41 3.34 10.89 -12.07
CA GLY A 41 1.91 11.17 -12.05
C GLY A 41 1.16 10.66 -10.82
N LYS A 42 1.87 10.24 -9.76
CA LYS A 42 1.23 9.82 -8.50
C LYS A 42 0.65 10.99 -7.71
N ILE A 43 1.26 12.16 -7.83
CA ILE A 43 0.69 13.42 -7.35
C ILE A 43 0.62 14.36 -8.55
N PRO A 44 -0.58 14.84 -8.92
CA PRO A 44 -0.74 15.83 -9.98
C PRO A 44 0.05 17.11 -9.72
N TYR A 45 0.47 17.77 -10.79
CA TYR A 45 1.09 19.09 -10.72
C TYR A 45 0.76 19.88 -11.98
N THR A 46 0.80 21.20 -11.87
CA THR A 46 0.78 22.11 -13.02
C THR A 46 2.15 22.75 -13.20
N VAL A 47 2.47 23.11 -14.44
CA VAL A 47 3.66 23.89 -14.76
C VAL A 47 3.21 25.27 -15.17
N GLU A 48 3.65 26.27 -14.43
CA GLU A 48 3.52 27.66 -14.85
C GLU A 48 4.84 28.10 -15.47
N THR A 49 4.76 28.77 -16.62
CA THR A 49 5.93 29.35 -17.30
C THR A 49 5.81 30.86 -17.24
N ASP A 50 6.82 31.50 -16.66
CA ASP A 50 6.94 32.96 -16.61
C ASP A 50 8.24 33.41 -17.31
N ARG A 51 8.57 34.70 -17.21
CA ARG A 51 9.80 35.27 -17.79
C ARG A 51 11.09 34.76 -17.09
N LEU A 52 10.98 34.11 -15.93
CA LEU A 52 12.08 33.64 -15.09
C LEU A 52 12.30 32.12 -15.18
N GLY A 53 11.31 31.35 -15.64
CA GLY A 53 11.47 29.93 -15.92
C GLY A 53 10.17 29.13 -15.82
N ARG A 54 10.33 27.83 -15.55
CA ARG A 54 9.23 26.88 -15.32
C ARG A 54 9.15 26.55 -13.84
N THR A 55 7.99 26.76 -13.24
CA THR A 55 7.75 26.46 -11.83
C THR A 55 6.68 25.38 -11.71
N HIS A 56 6.97 24.32 -10.95
CA HIS A 56 6.01 23.28 -10.63
C HIS A 56 5.11 23.75 -9.49
N ARG A 57 3.79 23.66 -9.68
CA ARG A 57 2.79 23.96 -8.66
C ARG A 57 2.01 22.71 -8.34
N ILE A 58 2.04 22.30 -7.08
CA ILE A 58 1.40 21.10 -6.59
C ILE A 58 0.33 21.56 -5.61
N LYS A 59 -0.92 21.14 -5.78
CA LYS A 59 -1.97 21.53 -4.83
C LYS A 59 -1.73 20.85 -3.49
N LEU A 60 -1.87 21.60 -2.40
CA LEU A 60 -1.74 21.05 -1.05
C LEU A 60 -2.77 19.93 -0.82
N THR A 61 -3.99 20.07 -1.33
CA THR A 61 -5.02 19.04 -1.27
C THR A 61 -4.58 17.71 -1.88
N ASP A 62 -3.85 17.76 -3.00
CA ASP A 62 -3.37 16.55 -3.70
C ASP A 62 -2.23 15.88 -2.92
N VAL A 63 -1.36 16.69 -2.27
CA VAL A 63 -0.32 16.18 -1.37
C VAL A 63 -0.93 15.51 -0.14
N LEU A 64 -1.94 16.14 0.46
CA LEU A 64 -2.62 15.62 1.65
C LEU A 64 -3.45 14.38 1.35
N LEU A 65 -4.09 14.31 0.18
CA LEU A 65 -4.77 13.10 -0.28
C LEU A 65 -3.77 11.96 -0.41
N TYR A 66 -2.62 12.19 -1.05
CA TYR A 66 -1.56 11.19 -1.13
C TYR A 66 -1.04 10.75 0.25
N LEU A 67 -0.85 11.69 1.17
CA LEU A 67 -0.40 11.39 2.54
C LEU A 67 -1.44 10.54 3.28
N TYR A 68 -2.71 10.93 3.20
CA TYR A 68 -3.84 10.19 3.78
C TYR A 68 -3.94 8.77 3.22
N GLU A 69 -3.91 8.62 1.90
CA GLU A 69 -3.97 7.31 1.25
C GLU A 69 -2.77 6.45 1.67
N LYS A 70 -1.59 7.04 1.79
CA LYS A 70 -0.39 6.35 2.26
C LYS A 70 -0.55 5.91 3.71
N GLU A 71 -1.09 6.75 4.60
CA GLU A 71 -1.31 6.43 6.02
C GLU A 71 -2.40 5.38 6.21
N CYS A 72 -3.57 5.54 5.58
CA CYS A 72 -4.65 4.56 5.58
C CYS A 72 -4.19 3.20 5.09
N ARG A 73 -3.35 3.16 4.06
CA ARG A 73 -2.81 1.89 3.57
C ARG A 73 -1.78 1.29 4.50
N GLN A 74 -1.34 1.94 5.59
CA GLN A 74 -0.37 1.41 6.55
C GLN A 74 -0.98 1.06 7.91
N GLU A 75 -2.03 1.76 8.33
CA GLU A 75 -2.70 1.52 9.61
C GLU A 75 -3.40 0.15 9.65
N PRO A 76 -3.08 -0.72 10.64
CA PRO A 76 -3.63 -2.07 10.72
C PRO A 76 -5.16 -2.15 10.79
N ASP A 77 -5.80 -1.16 11.41
CA ASP A 77 -7.25 -1.10 11.62
C ASP A 77 -7.95 -0.18 10.62
N SER A 78 -7.26 0.24 9.56
CA SER A 78 -7.88 1.08 8.55
C SER A 78 -8.95 0.30 7.77
N PRO A 79 -9.99 0.98 7.25
CA PRO A 79 -10.98 0.34 6.39
C PRO A 79 -10.36 -0.41 5.20
N TYR A 80 -9.25 0.10 4.66
CA TYR A 80 -8.52 -0.55 3.57
C TYR A 80 -7.92 -1.89 4.00
N ILE A 81 -7.26 -1.96 5.17
CA ILE A 81 -6.64 -3.19 5.67
C ILE A 81 -7.70 -4.21 6.13
N ILE A 82 -8.76 -3.75 6.78
CA ILE A 82 -9.92 -4.59 7.14
C ILE A 82 -10.52 -5.24 5.90
N GLU A 83 -10.75 -4.44 4.84
CA GLU A 83 -11.32 -4.96 3.60
C GLU A 83 -10.33 -5.86 2.85
N MET A 84 -9.02 -5.57 2.90
CA MET A 84 -7.97 -6.45 2.35
C MET A 84 -7.97 -7.81 3.04
N LYS A 85 -8.18 -7.84 4.35
CA LYS A 85 -8.30 -9.07 5.12
C LYS A 85 -9.52 -9.87 4.67
N SER A 86 -10.70 -9.24 4.60
CA SER A 86 -11.93 -9.89 4.12
C SER A 86 -11.82 -10.40 2.68
N PHE A 87 -11.10 -9.68 1.81
CA PHE A 87 -10.79 -10.14 0.46
C PHE A 87 -10.01 -11.46 0.49
N TYR A 88 -8.93 -11.54 1.27
CA TYR A 88 -8.13 -12.78 1.37
C TYR A 88 -8.87 -13.93 2.06
N GLU A 89 -9.71 -13.64 3.07
CA GLU A 89 -10.56 -14.66 3.70
C GLU A 89 -11.51 -15.30 2.69
N LYS A 90 -12.05 -14.52 1.75
CA LYS A 90 -12.90 -15.03 0.68
C LYS A 90 -12.11 -15.74 -0.41
N GLU A 91 -11.00 -15.17 -0.86
CA GLU A 91 -10.15 -15.74 -1.91
C GLU A 91 -9.62 -17.12 -1.51
N PHE A 92 -9.25 -17.28 -0.23
CA PHE A 92 -8.69 -18.52 0.30
C PHE A 92 -9.68 -19.36 1.11
N ALA A 93 -10.98 -19.14 0.93
CA ALA A 93 -12.02 -19.92 1.61
C ALA A 93 -11.91 -21.42 1.32
N GLY A 94 -11.44 -21.80 0.13
CA GLY A 94 -11.25 -23.20 -0.28
C GLY A 94 -10.03 -23.91 0.34
N PHE A 95 -9.13 -23.20 1.00
CA PHE A 95 -7.96 -23.79 1.67
C PHE A 95 -8.31 -24.25 3.10
N PRO A 96 -7.63 -25.30 3.62
CA PRO A 96 -7.86 -25.77 4.98
C PRO A 96 -7.51 -24.70 6.02
N ASP A 97 -8.11 -24.79 7.21
CA ASP A 97 -7.84 -23.84 8.31
C ASP A 97 -6.45 -24.02 8.92
N LEU A 98 -5.85 -25.20 8.75
CA LEU A 98 -4.46 -25.48 9.10
C LEU A 98 -3.67 -25.74 7.82
N LEU A 99 -2.87 -24.76 7.43
CA LEU A 99 -2.05 -24.78 6.21
C LEU A 99 -0.72 -25.48 6.47
N ILE A 100 -0.20 -26.16 5.47
CA ILE A 100 1.21 -26.57 5.39
C ILE A 100 2.00 -25.61 4.49
N VAL A 101 3.33 -25.74 4.51
CA VAL A 101 4.21 -24.90 3.68
C VAL A 101 3.83 -24.96 2.19
N LYS A 102 3.41 -26.14 1.70
CA LYS A 102 3.02 -26.33 0.31
C LYS A 102 1.77 -25.52 -0.06
N ASP A 103 0.77 -25.46 0.82
CA ASP A 103 -0.42 -24.65 0.59
C ASP A 103 -0.05 -23.17 0.45
N ILE A 104 0.90 -22.68 1.27
CA ILE A 104 1.36 -21.29 1.19
C ILE A 104 2.13 -21.01 -0.11
N GLU A 105 2.91 -21.97 -0.60
CA GLU A 105 3.54 -21.85 -1.92
C GLU A 105 2.47 -21.67 -3.00
N ASP A 106 1.41 -22.48 -2.99
CA ASP A 106 0.35 -22.43 -3.98
C ASP A 106 -0.49 -21.14 -3.84
N MET A 107 -0.72 -20.67 -2.61
CA MET A 107 -1.42 -19.42 -2.32
C MET A 107 -0.64 -18.17 -2.74
N THR A 108 0.70 -18.19 -2.71
CA THR A 108 1.48 -16.94 -2.82
C THR A 108 2.54 -16.96 -3.91
N GLY A 109 2.93 -18.12 -4.42
CA GLY A 109 4.00 -18.31 -5.39
C GLY A 109 5.41 -18.11 -4.83
N PHE A 110 5.57 -17.93 -3.51
CA PHE A 110 6.90 -17.89 -2.89
C PHE A 110 7.42 -19.31 -2.68
N SER A 111 8.74 -19.48 -2.70
CA SER A 111 9.36 -20.79 -2.46
C SER A 111 9.28 -21.21 -1.00
N SER A 112 9.32 -22.52 -0.75
CA SER A 112 9.38 -23.14 0.58
C SER A 112 10.50 -22.55 1.41
N THR A 113 11.65 -22.29 0.82
CA THR A 113 12.79 -21.66 1.52
C THR A 113 12.44 -20.26 2.02
N CYS A 114 11.74 -19.46 1.22
CA CYS A 114 11.28 -18.13 1.62
C CYS A 114 10.28 -18.22 2.78
N ILE A 115 9.33 -19.17 2.69
CA ILE A 115 8.29 -19.38 3.71
C ILE A 115 8.92 -19.88 5.02
N CYS A 116 9.83 -20.85 4.96
CA CYS A 116 10.59 -21.34 6.12
C CYS A 116 11.41 -20.22 6.77
N ASN A 117 11.98 -19.30 5.99
CA ASN A 117 12.67 -18.12 6.54
C ASN A 117 11.69 -17.20 7.27
N TRP A 118 10.47 -16.97 6.76
CA TRP A 118 9.45 -16.20 7.49
C TRP A 118 9.04 -16.86 8.81
N ILE A 119 8.91 -18.19 8.82
CA ILE A 119 8.63 -18.98 10.03
C ILE A 119 9.79 -18.85 11.02
N GLY A 120 11.04 -19.02 10.58
CA GLY A 120 12.23 -18.88 11.42
C GLY A 120 12.38 -17.48 12.04
N ARG A 121 11.95 -16.44 11.30
CA ARG A 121 11.88 -15.06 11.78
C ARG A 121 10.65 -14.76 12.64
N LYS A 122 9.77 -15.73 12.87
CA LYS A 122 8.54 -15.61 13.67
C LYS A 122 7.60 -14.50 13.18
N LEU A 123 7.48 -14.33 11.85
CA LEU A 123 6.62 -13.29 11.26
C LEU A 123 5.12 -13.60 11.38
N PHE A 124 4.76 -14.86 11.65
CA PHE A 124 3.41 -15.30 11.98
C PHE A 124 3.48 -16.53 12.88
N ARG A 125 2.37 -16.85 13.55
CA ARG A 125 2.29 -17.99 14.47
C ARG A 125 2.24 -19.30 13.70
N THR A 126 2.92 -20.31 14.23
CA THR A 126 2.93 -21.67 13.70
C THR A 126 2.75 -22.68 14.83
N ILE A 127 2.30 -23.87 14.46
CA ILE A 127 2.14 -25.04 15.33
C ILE A 127 3.14 -26.10 14.84
N PRO A 128 4.03 -26.62 15.70
CA PRO A 128 4.94 -27.69 15.31
C PRO A 128 4.13 -28.97 15.02
N LEU A 129 4.44 -29.63 13.90
CA LEU A 129 3.87 -30.93 13.55
C LEU A 129 4.94 -32.02 13.61
N LYS A 130 4.53 -33.29 13.59
CA LYS A 130 5.48 -34.43 13.50
C LYS A 130 6.43 -34.32 12.31
N LYS A 131 5.98 -33.71 11.21
CA LYS A 131 6.78 -33.35 10.05
C LYS A 131 6.40 -31.94 9.60
N GLY A 132 7.30 -30.98 9.83
CA GLY A 132 7.12 -29.59 9.40
C GLY A 132 6.27 -28.74 10.35
N TYR A 133 5.59 -27.74 9.78
CA TYR A 133 4.84 -26.72 10.51
C TYR A 133 3.40 -26.66 10.00
N GLY A 134 2.46 -26.59 10.93
CA GLY A 134 1.07 -26.24 10.68
C GLY A 134 0.87 -24.76 10.92
N ILE A 135 0.19 -24.08 10.02
CA ILE A 135 0.09 -22.62 10.01
C ILE A 135 -1.40 -22.28 9.98
N PRO A 136 -1.97 -21.75 11.08
CA PRO A 136 -3.38 -21.35 11.07
C PRO A 136 -3.64 -20.35 9.95
N LYS A 137 -4.63 -20.62 9.09
CA LYS A 137 -4.96 -19.79 7.93
C LYS A 137 -5.22 -18.33 8.31
N CYS A 138 -5.92 -18.10 9.43
CA CYS A 138 -6.15 -16.76 9.96
C CYS A 138 -4.84 -16.01 10.27
N CYS A 139 -3.87 -16.66 10.92
CA CYS A 139 -2.57 -16.07 11.21
C CYS A 139 -1.77 -15.76 9.94
N PHE A 140 -1.93 -16.58 8.90
CA PHE A 140 -1.30 -16.33 7.62
C PHE A 140 -1.96 -15.17 6.87
N ILE A 141 -3.29 -15.06 6.90
CA ILE A 141 -4.03 -13.92 6.33
C ILE A 141 -3.64 -12.61 7.03
N ASP A 142 -3.52 -12.60 8.36
CA ASP A 142 -3.02 -11.45 9.12
C ASP A 142 -1.61 -11.03 8.64
N PHE A 143 -0.77 -12.01 8.31
CA PHE A 143 0.53 -11.75 7.72
C PHE A 143 0.44 -11.17 6.30
N LEU A 144 -0.49 -11.63 5.45
CA LEU A 144 -0.67 -11.09 4.09
C LEU A 144 -1.06 -9.60 4.09
N VAL A 145 -1.81 -9.16 5.08
CA VAL A 145 -2.20 -7.74 5.22
C VAL A 145 -1.17 -6.91 6.00
N SER A 146 -0.14 -7.56 6.56
CA SER A 146 0.90 -6.86 7.33
C SER A 146 1.71 -5.87 6.47
N PRO A 147 2.23 -4.79 7.07
CA PRO A 147 3.14 -3.86 6.38
C PRO A 147 4.35 -4.57 5.77
N TYR A 148 4.88 -5.59 6.45
CA TYR A 148 6.00 -6.39 5.96
C TYR A 148 5.68 -7.02 4.60
N TYR A 149 4.60 -7.80 4.50
CA TYR A 149 4.27 -8.51 3.27
C TYR A 149 3.96 -7.56 2.10
N ARG A 150 3.23 -6.46 2.39
CA ARG A 150 2.90 -5.44 1.39
C ARG A 150 4.14 -4.70 0.87
N SER A 151 5.15 -4.52 1.73
CA SER A 151 6.41 -3.84 1.41
C SER A 151 7.44 -4.72 0.67
N ILE A 152 7.18 -6.01 0.47
CA ILE A 152 8.09 -6.91 -0.27
C ILE A 152 8.38 -6.31 -1.66
N LYS A 153 9.67 -6.10 -1.94
CA LYS A 153 10.14 -5.49 -3.20
C LYS A 153 9.90 -6.41 -4.39
N ASN A 154 10.35 -7.66 -4.28
CA ASN A 154 10.25 -8.66 -5.34
C ASN A 154 8.97 -9.48 -5.19
N LYS A 155 7.86 -8.93 -5.69
CA LYS A 155 6.54 -9.57 -5.65
C LYS A 155 6.43 -10.69 -6.68
N THR A 156 5.87 -11.82 -6.28
CA THR A 156 5.56 -12.94 -7.19
C THR A 156 4.44 -12.55 -8.16
N PRO A 157 4.27 -13.25 -9.29
CA PRO A 157 3.14 -13.04 -10.19
C PRO A 157 1.79 -13.17 -9.49
N LEU A 158 1.64 -14.19 -8.63
CA LEU A 158 0.42 -14.40 -7.83
C LEU A 158 0.17 -13.22 -6.88
N GLN A 159 1.18 -12.75 -6.16
CA GLN A 159 1.03 -11.59 -5.29
C GLN A 159 0.62 -10.33 -6.08
N LYS A 160 1.21 -10.09 -7.25
CA LYS A 160 0.82 -8.97 -8.12
C LYS A 160 -0.64 -9.09 -8.57
N ASN A 161 -1.09 -10.30 -8.92
CA ASN A 161 -2.46 -10.55 -9.34
C ASN A 161 -3.44 -10.33 -8.19
N HIS A 162 -3.14 -10.83 -6.98
CA HIS A 162 -3.96 -10.60 -5.79
C HIS A 162 -4.07 -9.12 -5.45
N LEU A 163 -2.97 -8.36 -5.51
CA LEU A 163 -3.02 -6.92 -5.26
C LEU A 163 -3.87 -6.19 -6.29
N LYS A 164 -3.75 -6.54 -7.58
CA LYS A 164 -4.60 -5.95 -8.64
C LYS A 164 -6.09 -6.31 -8.45
N ALA A 165 -6.38 -7.57 -8.13
CA ALA A 165 -7.73 -8.04 -7.86
C ALA A 165 -8.33 -7.33 -6.64
N PHE A 166 -7.54 -7.17 -5.59
CA PHE A 166 -7.95 -6.43 -4.40
C PHE A 166 -8.20 -4.94 -4.69
N GLU A 167 -7.34 -4.25 -5.45
CA GLU A 167 -7.61 -2.85 -5.81
C GLU A 167 -8.92 -2.70 -6.61
N LYS A 168 -9.25 -3.67 -7.48
CA LYS A 168 -10.54 -3.70 -8.18
C LYS A 168 -11.70 -3.89 -7.19
N TRP A 169 -11.57 -4.85 -6.28
CA TRP A 169 -12.54 -5.11 -5.21
C TRP A 169 -12.78 -3.87 -4.33
N TRP A 170 -11.70 -3.20 -3.92
CA TRP A 170 -11.74 -1.99 -3.11
C TRP A 170 -12.51 -0.86 -3.82
N ARG A 171 -12.29 -0.69 -5.13
CA ARG A 171 -13.03 0.29 -5.95
C ARG A 171 -14.52 -0.03 -6.06
N GLU A 172 -14.87 -1.29 -6.26
CA GLU A 172 -16.28 -1.72 -6.36
C GLU A 172 -17.05 -1.45 -5.05
N LYS A 173 -16.35 -1.48 -3.92
CA LYS A 173 -16.90 -1.10 -2.60
C LYS A 173 -16.88 0.41 -2.31
N GLY A 174 -16.50 1.25 -3.28
CA GLY A 174 -16.48 2.70 -3.12
C GLY A 174 -15.22 3.25 -2.44
N GLY A 175 -14.15 2.46 -2.39
CA GLY A 175 -12.87 2.87 -1.82
C GLY A 175 -12.09 3.88 -2.66
N GLU A 176 -11.34 4.78 -2.00
CA GLU A 176 -10.52 5.82 -2.63
C GLU A 176 -9.28 5.24 -3.37
N THR A 177 -8.90 5.83 -4.52
CA THR A 177 -7.91 5.28 -5.46
C THR A 177 -6.60 6.08 -5.55
N ILE A 178 -5.47 5.36 -5.52
CA ILE A 178 -4.08 5.86 -5.69
C ILE A 178 -3.70 6.37 -7.09
N HIS A 179 -4.60 6.30 -8.07
CA HIS A 179 -4.30 6.62 -9.47
C HIS A 179 -5.19 7.76 -9.95
N GLY A 180 -4.63 8.97 -9.95
CA GLY A 180 -5.07 10.03 -10.85
C GLY A 180 -5.06 9.52 -12.30
N PRO A 181 -5.85 10.13 -13.19
CA PRO A 181 -6.08 9.64 -14.54
C PRO A 181 -4.75 9.35 -15.26
N GLU A 182 -4.65 8.16 -15.87
CA GLU A 182 -3.50 7.79 -16.71
C GLU A 182 -3.30 8.87 -17.78
N ARG A 183 -2.09 9.40 -17.87
CA ARG A 183 -1.73 10.44 -18.84
C ARG A 183 -1.90 9.85 -20.25
N PRO A 184 -2.64 10.50 -21.17
CA PRO A 184 -2.48 10.21 -22.58
C PRO A 184 -1.01 10.45 -22.97
N LEU A 185 -0.44 9.53 -23.73
CA LEU A 185 0.87 9.67 -24.37
C LEU A 185 0.96 10.95 -25.19
#